data_AF-A0A955KQ16-F1
#
_entry.id   AF-A0A955KQ16-F1
#
_cell.length_a   1.000
_cell.length_b   1.000
_cell.length_c   1.000
_cell.angle_alpha   90.00
_cell.angle_beta   90.00
_cell.angle_gamma   90.00
#
_symmetry.space_group_name_H-M   'P 1'
#
loop_
_entity.id
_entity.type
_entity.pdbx_description
1 polymer ?
#
loop_
_entity_poly.entity_id
_entity_poly.type
_entity_poly.pdbx_seq_one_letter_code
_entity_poly.pdbx_strand_id
1 'polypeptide(L)'
;MPIKNREQFFASQWTLDELSECLGGRRGFTDVDALTERHGKFLLLEFKHPNAMKVPTGQHILLKNITQVGNGDITAIVVWGEPDKPIAAQIYKDGECGNRFHITKDALHNLIKRWDAWADAH
;
A
#
# COMPACT_ATOMS: atom_id res chain seq x y z
N MET A 1 -7.90 7.17 8.95
CA MET A 1 -8.45 7.24 10.32
C MET A 1 -7.40 6.66 11.28
N PRO A 2 -6.95 7.38 12.31
CA PRO A 2 -5.93 6.83 13.23
C PRO A 2 -6.51 5.72 14.10
N ILE A 3 -5.69 4.71 14.41
CA ILE A 3 -6.01 3.67 15.39
C ILE A 3 -6.06 4.33 16.78
N LYS A 4 -7.26 4.46 17.34
CA LYS A 4 -7.47 5.10 18.65
C LYS A 4 -7.22 4.15 19.82
N ASN A 5 -7.46 2.86 19.63
CA ASN A 5 -7.26 1.81 20.63
C ASN A 5 -6.63 0.58 19.95
N ARG A 6 -5.37 0.29 20.28
CA ARG A 6 -4.61 -0.81 19.67
C ARG A 6 -5.14 -2.19 20.09
N GLU A 7 -5.51 -2.36 21.35
CA GLU A 7 -6.04 -3.64 21.86
C GLU A 7 -7.34 -4.01 21.18
N GLN A 8 -8.27 -3.04 21.09
CA GLN A 8 -9.53 -3.25 20.40
C GLN A 8 -9.32 -3.52 18.89
N PHE A 9 -8.36 -2.82 18.27
CA PHE A 9 -8.01 -3.07 16.87
C PHE A 9 -7.56 -4.52 16.66
N PHE A 10 -6.59 -5.01 17.45
CA PHE A 10 -6.13 -6.40 17.35
C PHE A 10 -7.24 -7.41 17.67
N ALA A 11 -8.08 -7.15 18.68
CA ALA A 11 -9.20 -8.01 19.03
C ALA A 11 -10.29 -8.06 17.95
N SER A 12 -10.36 -7.04 17.09
CA SER A 12 -11.33 -6.96 15.99
C SER A 12 -10.81 -7.50 14.66
N GLN A 13 -9.55 -7.94 14.57
CA GLN A 13 -9.00 -8.47 13.33
C GLN A 13 -9.64 -9.81 12.99
N TRP A 14 -10.08 -9.95 11.74
CA TRP A 14 -10.59 -11.19 11.21
C TRP A 14 -9.43 -11.99 10.64
N THR A 15 -9.37 -13.28 10.94
CA THR A 15 -8.43 -14.17 10.25
C THR A 15 -8.90 -14.36 8.81
N LEU A 16 -8.05 -14.00 7.86
CA LEU A 16 -8.37 -14.10 6.43
C LEU A 16 -8.02 -15.48 5.83
N ASP A 17 -7.41 -16.37 6.61
CA ASP A 17 -6.98 -17.70 6.16
C ASP A 17 -8.18 -18.55 5.74
N GLU A 18 -9.23 -18.61 6.55
CA GLU A 18 -10.46 -19.35 6.24
C GLU A 18 -11.12 -18.83 4.95
N LEU A 19 -11.11 -17.51 4.75
CA LEU A 19 -11.62 -16.90 3.52
C LEU A 19 -10.71 -17.20 2.32
N SER A 20 -9.41 -17.33 2.54
CA SER A 20 -8.43 -17.65 1.51
C SER A 20 -8.62 -19.07 0.97
N GLU A 21 -9.13 -20.01 1.77
CA GLU A 21 -9.49 -21.36 1.32
C GLU A 21 -10.59 -21.36 0.24
N CYS A 22 -11.43 -20.31 0.21
CA CYS A 22 -12.45 -20.14 -0.83
C CYS A 22 -11.85 -19.71 -2.18
N LEU A 23 -10.57 -19.34 -2.23
CA LEU A 23 -9.88 -18.93 -3.44
C LEU A 23 -9.14 -20.13 -4.05
N GLY A 24 -9.40 -20.44 -5.32
CA GLY A 24 -8.65 -21.50 -6.00
C GLY A 24 -7.15 -21.23 -6.12
N GLY A 25 -6.31 -22.26 -6.04
CA GLY A 25 -4.85 -22.18 -6.20
C GLY A 25 -4.11 -21.78 -4.92
N ARG A 26 -2.91 -21.21 -5.05
CA ARG A 26 -2.11 -20.68 -3.91
C ARG A 26 -2.33 -19.18 -3.77
N ARG A 27 -3.59 -18.75 -3.61
CA ARG A 27 -3.98 -17.36 -3.42
C ARG A 27 -4.46 -17.15 -1.99
N GLY A 28 -4.28 -15.94 -1.50
CA GLY A 28 -4.81 -15.51 -0.21
C GLY A 28 -5.10 -14.02 -0.24
N PHE A 29 -5.91 -13.58 0.71
CA PHE A 29 -6.13 -12.16 0.91
C PHE A 29 -4.87 -11.50 1.47
N THR A 30 -4.71 -10.21 1.19
CA THR A 30 -3.70 -9.36 1.84
C THR A 30 -4.43 -8.30 2.65
N ASP A 31 -3.83 -7.90 3.75
CA ASP A 31 -4.20 -6.66 4.41
C ASP A 31 -3.88 -5.46 3.51
N VAL A 32 -4.58 -4.35 3.79
CA VAL A 32 -4.33 -3.03 3.21
C VAL A 32 -4.12 -2.07 4.38
N ASP A 33 -2.89 -1.59 4.56
CA ASP A 33 -2.56 -0.76 5.73
C ASP A 33 -3.23 0.61 5.69
N ALA A 34 -3.25 1.26 4.53
CA ALA A 34 -4.03 2.47 4.32
C ALA A 34 -4.50 2.60 2.87
N LEU A 35 -5.71 3.10 2.71
CA LEU A 35 -6.31 3.44 1.44
C LEU A 35 -7.05 4.77 1.60
N THR A 36 -6.87 5.66 0.62
CA THR A 36 -7.68 6.88 0.50
C THR A 36 -8.07 7.08 -0.95
N GLU A 37 -9.10 7.88 -1.16
CA GLU A 37 -9.67 8.19 -2.45
C GLU A 37 -9.91 9.70 -2.54
N ARG A 38 -9.68 10.26 -3.73
CA ARG A 38 -10.04 11.63 -4.09
C ARG A 38 -10.43 11.67 -5.57
N HIS A 39 -11.67 12.08 -5.86
CA HIS A 39 -12.22 12.22 -7.22
C HIS A 39 -12.08 10.98 -8.11
N GLY A 40 -12.28 9.79 -7.55
CA GLY A 40 -12.13 8.51 -8.23
C GLY A 40 -10.69 8.02 -8.32
N LYS A 41 -9.71 8.77 -7.80
CA LYS A 41 -8.30 8.36 -7.74
C LYS A 41 -7.99 7.77 -6.38
N PHE A 42 -7.32 6.62 -6.36
CA PHE A 42 -7.00 5.87 -5.15
C PHE A 42 -5.50 5.89 -4.85
N LEU A 43 -5.17 6.11 -3.58
CA LEU A 43 -3.83 5.92 -3.04
C LEU A 43 -3.84 4.81 -2.00
N LEU A 44 -3.14 3.73 -2.31
CA LEU A 44 -2.85 2.65 -1.39
C LEU A 44 -1.45 2.85 -0.80
N LEU A 45 -1.34 2.79 0.53
CA LEU A 45 -0.06 2.73 1.23
C LEU A 45 0.08 1.36 1.91
N GLU A 46 1.24 0.76 1.72
CA GLU A 46 1.63 -0.50 2.36
C GLU A 46 2.93 -0.27 3.13
N PHE A 47 2.98 -0.63 4.40
CA PHE A 47 4.14 -0.45 5.26
C PHE A 47 4.83 -1.80 5.50
N LYS A 48 6.15 -1.80 5.38
CA LYS A 48 6.99 -2.98 5.62
C LYS A 48 8.06 -2.67 6.65
N HIS A 49 8.39 -3.69 7.44
CA HIS A 49 9.51 -3.65 8.38
C HIS A 49 10.80 -3.23 7.64
N PRO A 50 11.71 -2.43 8.24
CA PRO A 50 12.92 -1.95 7.56
C PRO A 50 13.80 -3.08 7.01
N ASN A 51 13.82 -4.23 7.70
CA ASN A 51 14.60 -5.40 7.30
C ASN A 51 13.90 -6.31 6.27
N ALA A 52 12.68 -5.99 5.83
CA ALA A 52 11.99 -6.78 4.83
C ALA A 52 12.66 -6.61 3.46
N MET A 53 13.36 -7.64 2.97
CA MET A 53 14.15 -7.55 1.73
C MET A 53 13.30 -7.17 0.52
N LYS A 54 12.10 -7.74 0.37
CA LYS A 54 11.21 -7.52 -0.79
C LYS A 54 9.74 -7.64 -0.42
N VAL A 55 8.88 -7.07 -1.27
CA VAL A 55 7.44 -7.35 -1.26
C VAL A 55 7.22 -8.82 -1.60
N PRO A 56 6.40 -9.59 -0.87
CA PRO A 56 6.08 -10.97 -1.21
C PRO A 56 5.54 -11.07 -2.64
N THR A 57 5.89 -12.15 -3.36
CA THR A 57 5.57 -12.29 -4.80
C THR A 57 4.07 -12.11 -5.10
N GLY A 58 3.19 -12.69 -4.29
CA GLY A 58 1.74 -12.55 -4.47
C GLY A 58 1.27 -11.09 -4.34
N GLN A 59 1.75 -10.38 -3.33
CA GLN A 59 1.42 -8.97 -3.12
C GLN A 59 2.04 -8.09 -4.21
N HIS A 60 3.25 -8.39 -4.68
CA HIS A 60 3.87 -7.71 -5.82
C HIS A 60 3.02 -7.83 -7.10
N ILE A 61 2.56 -9.04 -7.43
CA ILE A 61 1.67 -9.29 -8.57
C ILE A 61 0.34 -8.55 -8.40
N LEU A 62 -0.24 -8.59 -7.21
CA LEU A 62 -1.49 -7.88 -6.91
C LEU A 62 -1.35 -6.37 -7.13
N LEU A 63 -0.33 -5.73 -6.53
CA LEU A 63 -0.11 -4.28 -6.65
C LEU A 63 0.15 -3.87 -8.10
N LYS A 64 0.88 -4.69 -8.86
CA LYS A 64 1.07 -4.48 -10.29
C LYS A 64 -0.27 -4.53 -11.04
N ASN A 65 -1.04 -5.61 -10.86
CA ASN A 65 -2.27 -5.81 -11.61
C ASN A 65 -3.37 -4.82 -11.23
N ILE A 66 -3.51 -4.46 -9.94
CA ILE A 66 -4.55 -3.52 -9.51
C ILE A 66 -4.27 -2.10 -10.06
N THR A 67 -3.01 -1.67 -10.07
CA THR A 67 -2.63 -0.37 -10.65
C THR A 67 -2.74 -0.38 -12.18
N GLN A 68 -2.54 -1.52 -12.82
CA GLN A 68 -2.78 -1.69 -14.26
C GLN A 68 -4.28 -1.58 -14.60
N VAL A 69 -5.13 -2.31 -13.87
CA VAL A 69 -6.59 -2.31 -14.11
C VAL A 69 -7.23 -0.98 -13.74
N GLY A 70 -6.64 -0.26 -12.77
CA GLY A 70 -7.05 1.10 -12.41
C GLY A 70 -6.81 2.14 -13.50
N ASN A 71 -6.09 1.83 -14.59
CA ASN A 71 -5.93 2.69 -15.77
C ASN A 71 -5.55 4.15 -15.44
N GLY A 72 -4.53 4.36 -14.60
CA GLY A 72 -4.11 5.68 -14.13
C GLY A 72 -4.67 6.07 -12.77
N ASP A 73 -5.80 5.51 -12.35
CA ASP A 73 -6.54 6.00 -11.19
C ASP A 73 -6.07 5.38 -9.88
N ILE A 74 -5.34 4.27 -9.91
CA ILE A 74 -4.83 3.61 -8.70
C ILE A 74 -3.31 3.76 -8.65
N THR A 75 -2.83 4.38 -7.58
CA THR A 75 -1.40 4.43 -7.21
C THR A 75 -1.19 3.65 -5.92
N ALA A 76 -0.17 2.80 -5.88
CA ALA A 76 0.25 2.16 -4.63
C ALA A 76 1.69 2.52 -4.29
N ILE A 77 1.94 2.81 -3.01
CA ILE A 77 3.27 3.13 -2.50
C ILE A 77 3.59 2.16 -1.36
N VAL A 78 4.64 1.39 -1.55
CA VAL A 78 5.19 0.55 -0.48
C VAL A 78 6.28 1.34 0.23
N VAL A 79 6.20 1.43 1.55
CA VAL A 79 7.12 2.17 2.40
C VAL A 79 7.80 1.21 3.37
N TRP A 80 9.13 1.22 3.43
CA TRP A 80 9.90 0.50 4.42
C TRP A 80 10.37 1.44 5.51
N GLY A 81 10.25 1.00 6.76
CA GLY A 81 10.74 1.75 7.91
C GLY A 81 10.04 1.38 9.20
N GLU A 82 10.35 2.14 10.23
CA GLU A 82 9.63 2.11 11.50
C GLU A 82 8.52 3.18 11.48
N PRO A 83 7.53 3.10 12.39
CA PRO A 83 6.59 4.19 12.60
C PRO A 83 7.33 5.53 12.72
N ASP A 84 6.87 6.55 11.99
CA ASP A 84 7.46 7.89 11.90
C ASP A 84 8.89 7.97 11.33
N LYS A 85 9.48 6.86 10.88
CA LYS A 85 10.86 6.82 10.35
C LYS A 85 10.93 5.96 9.08
N PRO A 86 10.34 6.43 7.97
CA PRO A 86 10.50 5.76 6.68
C PRO A 86 11.96 5.88 6.22
N ILE A 87 12.46 4.83 5.59
CA ILE A 87 13.84 4.74 5.09
C ILE A 87 13.91 4.43 3.60
N ALA A 88 12.86 3.84 3.03
CA ALA A 88 12.75 3.59 1.61
C ALA A 88 11.31 3.55 1.14
N ALA A 89 11.08 3.81 -0.15
CA ALA A 89 9.80 3.66 -0.79
C ALA A 89 9.94 3.02 -2.18
N GLN A 90 8.84 2.47 -2.68
CA GLN A 90 8.69 1.94 -4.02
C GLN A 90 7.27 2.25 -4.51
N ILE A 91 7.14 2.73 -5.74
CA ILE A 91 5.86 3.16 -6.31
C ILE A 91 5.42 2.17 -7.38
N TYR A 92 4.14 1.80 -7.32
CA TYR A 92 3.42 1.05 -8.33
C TYR A 92 2.39 1.98 -8.97
N LYS A 93 2.40 2.05 -10.31
CA LYS A 93 1.47 2.85 -11.09
C LYS A 93 1.38 2.26 -12.50
N ASP A 94 0.16 2.18 -13.05
CA ASP A 94 -0.10 1.73 -14.43
C ASP A 94 0.48 0.35 -14.77
N GLY A 95 0.54 -0.56 -13.78
CA GLY A 95 1.15 -1.88 -13.97
C GLY A 95 2.67 -1.87 -13.98
N GLU A 96 3.31 -0.76 -13.66
CA GLU A 96 4.75 -0.66 -13.49
C GLU A 96 5.12 -0.62 -12.01
N CYS A 97 6.32 -1.11 -11.71
CA CYS A 97 6.90 -1.11 -10.38
C CYS A 97 8.27 -0.42 -10.47
N GLY A 98 8.36 0.78 -9.94
CA GLY A 98 9.61 1.55 -9.94
C GLY A 98 10.70 0.90 -9.09
N ASN A 99 11.94 1.40 -9.21
CA ASN A 99 13.02 0.99 -8.32
C ASN A 99 12.74 1.44 -6.88
N ARG A 100 13.22 0.67 -5.90
CA ARG A 100 13.23 1.13 -4.50
C ARG A 100 14.20 2.30 -4.37
N PHE A 101 13.78 3.35 -3.68
CA PHE A 101 14.60 4.54 -3.43
C PHE A 101 14.55 4.93 -1.95
N HIS A 102 15.59 5.62 -1.48
CA HIS A 102 15.63 6.16 -0.12
C HIS A 102 14.62 7.30 0.03
N ILE A 103 13.92 7.36 1.17
CA ILE A 103 12.95 8.41 1.46
C ILE A 103 13.05 8.83 2.93
N THR A 104 12.80 10.10 3.22
CA THR A 104 12.64 10.65 4.58
C THR A 104 11.16 10.84 4.90
N LYS A 105 10.82 11.13 6.16
CA LYS A 105 9.44 11.45 6.57
C LYS A 105 8.86 12.62 5.77
N ASP A 106 9.62 13.71 5.66
CA ASP A 106 9.19 14.90 4.93
C ASP A 106 9.05 14.64 3.43
N ALA A 107 9.95 13.83 2.85
CA ALA A 107 9.84 13.44 1.44
C ALA A 107 8.60 12.56 1.19
N LEU A 108 8.25 11.67 2.12
CA LEU A 108 7.02 10.89 2.05
C LEU A 108 5.77 11.78 2.16
N HIS A 109 5.75 12.73 3.09
CA HIS A 109 4.66 13.71 3.18
C HIS A 109 4.51 14.51 1.88
N ASN A 110 5.62 14.98 1.30
CA ASN A 110 5.60 15.71 0.04
C ASN A 110 5.14 14.84 -1.14
N LEU A 111 5.50 13.55 -1.16
CA LEU A 111 5.04 12.60 -2.17
C LEU A 111 3.52 12.44 -2.10
N ILE A 112 2.96 12.27 -0.90
CA ILE A 112 1.51 12.16 -0.69
C ILE A 112 0.80 13.47 -1.09
N LYS A 113 1.33 14.63 -0.69
CA LYS A 113 0.78 15.94 -1.10
C LYS A 113 0.76 16.14 -2.61
N ARG A 114 1.80 15.68 -3.32
CA ARG A 114 1.84 15.74 -4.78
C ARG A 114 0.81 14.82 -5.42
N TRP A 115 0.65 13.60 -4.90
CA TRP A 115 -0.41 12.71 -5.36
C TRP A 115 -1.79 13.34 -5.15
N ASP A 116 -2.02 13.90 -3.97
CA ASP A 116 -3.28 14.53 -3.59
C ASP A 116 -3.63 15.72 -4.50
N ALA A 117 -2.65 16.60 -4.79
CA ALA A 117 -2.82 17.70 -5.73
C ALA A 117 -3.05 17.23 -7.18
N TRP A 118 -2.41 16.13 -7.59
CA TRP A 118 -2.64 15.53 -8.90
C TRP A 118 -4.07 14.97 -9.00
N ALA A 119 -4.54 14.25 -7.97
CA ALA A 119 -5.88 13.68 -7.91
C ALA A 119 -6.98 14.75 -7.84
N ASP A 120 -6.69 15.93 -7.30
CA ASP A 120 -7.63 17.04 -7.33
C ASP A 120 -7.83 17.62 -8.74
N ALA A 121 -6.77 17.60 -9.55
CA ALA A 121 -6.72 18.23 -10.86
C ALA A 121 -7.20 17.33 -12.02
N HIS A 122 -7.49 16.04 -11.77
CA HIS A 122 -7.84 15.03 -12.79
C HIS A 122 -8.97 14.13 -12.33
#